data_AF-A0A2D4DS16-F1
#
_entry.id   AF-A0A2D4DS16-F1
#
_cell.length_a   1.000
_cell.length_b   1.000
_cell.length_c   1.000
_cell.angle_alpha   90.00
_cell.angle_beta   90.00
_cell.angle_gamma   90.00
#
_symmetry.space_group_name_H-M   'P 1'
#
loop_
_entity.id
_entity.type
_entity.pdbx_description
1 polymer ?
#
loop_
_entity_poly.entity_id
_entity_poly.type
_entity_poly.pdbx_seq_one_letter_code
_entity_poly.pdbx_strand_id
1 'polypeptide(L)'
;MYYLILEKLTTVSLTGCLNSTSPYVAILTPDEWQRHHDLFNMDIDMEFIIGFAHSTKAEVNSDSLTGIFKIPNQKDLLDQAMDFSFALDERGIVFIDEHRHVADILAQIQVNKK
;
A
#
# COMPACT_ATOMS: atom_id res chain seq x y z
N MET A 1 6.59 -6.56 -1.37
CA MET A 1 5.80 -7.81 -1.61
C MET A 1 4.73 -7.53 -2.66
N TYR A 2 4.36 -8.51 -3.50
CA TYR A 2 3.43 -8.28 -4.61
C TYR A 2 2.39 -9.40 -4.72
N TYR A 3 1.16 -9.03 -5.02
CA TYR A 3 0.02 -9.93 -5.06
C TYR A 3 -0.90 -9.58 -6.23
N LEU A 4 -1.51 -10.59 -6.84
CA LEU A 4 -2.68 -10.41 -7.70
C LEU A 4 -3.97 -10.61 -6.90
N ILE A 5 -4.96 -9.76 -7.15
CA ILE A 5 -6.32 -9.85 -6.62
C ILE A 5 -7.13 -10.73 -7.55
N LEU A 6 -7.12 -12.04 -7.29
CA LEU A 6 -7.96 -13.03 -7.96
C LEU A 6 -9.09 -13.47 -6.99
N GLU A 7 -9.54 -14.72 -7.07
CA GLU A 7 -10.36 -15.33 -6.01
C GLU A 7 -9.66 -15.25 -4.65
N LYS A 8 -8.33 -15.40 -4.65
CA LYS A 8 -7.44 -15.23 -3.50
C LYS A 8 -6.27 -14.31 -3.84
N LEU A 9 -5.76 -13.63 -2.82
CA LEU A 9 -4.52 -12.87 -2.93
C LEU A 9 -3.37 -13.84 -3.23
N THR A 10 -2.83 -13.76 -4.44
CA THR A 10 -1.83 -14.69 -4.95
C THR A 10 -0.49 -14.00 -5.08
N THR A 11 0.53 -14.48 -4.35
CA THR A 11 1.87 -13.89 -4.38
C THR A 11 2.50 -14.02 -5.77
N VAL A 12 3.08 -12.93 -6.26
CA VAL A 12 3.77 -12.85 -7.56
C VAL A 12 5.07 -12.06 -7.46
N SER A 13 5.88 -12.07 -8.52
CA SER A 13 7.01 -11.15 -8.67
C SER A 13 6.51 -9.74 -9.04
N LEU A 14 7.36 -8.73 -8.87
CA LEU A 14 7.09 -7.37 -9.37
C LEU A 14 6.73 -7.37 -10.85
N THR A 15 7.49 -8.11 -11.67
CA THR A 15 7.21 -8.22 -13.11
C THR A 15 5.87 -8.91 -13.40
N GLY A 16 5.51 -9.92 -12.62
CA GLY A 16 4.19 -10.57 -12.72
C GLY A 16 3.05 -9.64 -12.29
N CYS A 17 3.30 -8.75 -11.34
CA CYS A 17 2.38 -7.72 -10.90
C CYS A 17 2.09 -6.69 -12.02
N LEU A 18 3.15 -6.14 -12.62
CA LEU A 18 3.06 -5.08 -13.62
C LEU A 18 2.57 -5.54 -15.00
N ASN A 19 2.82 -6.81 -15.37
CA ASN A 19 2.42 -7.37 -16.66
C ASN A 19 1.05 -8.07 -16.63
N SER A 20 0.39 -8.10 -15.47
CA SER A 20 -0.91 -8.74 -15.31
C SER A 20 -2.04 -7.82 -15.78
N THR A 21 -3.11 -8.42 -16.32
CA THR A 21 -4.38 -7.72 -16.59
C THR A 21 -5.31 -7.71 -15.37
N SER A 22 -4.96 -8.46 -14.32
CA SER A 22 -5.74 -8.54 -13.08
C SER A 22 -5.27 -7.47 -12.10
N PRO A 23 -6.18 -6.88 -11.29
CA PRO A 23 -5.80 -5.91 -10.28
C PRO A 23 -4.77 -6.46 -9.30
N TYR A 24 -3.87 -5.62 -8.80
CA TYR A 24 -2.78 -6.04 -7.93
C TYR A 24 -2.72 -5.30 -6.60
N VAL A 25 -1.94 -5.86 -5.67
CA VAL A 25 -1.47 -5.19 -4.46
C VAL A 25 0.05 -5.23 -4.41
N ALA A 26 0.69 -4.08 -4.30
CA ALA A 26 2.11 -3.96 -4.04
C ALA A 26 2.33 -3.36 -2.65
N ILE A 27 3.29 -3.90 -1.91
CA ILE A 27 3.76 -3.34 -0.64
C ILE A 27 5.23 -3.01 -0.82
N LEU A 28 5.60 -1.76 -0.60
CA LEU A 28 6.94 -1.22 -0.74
C LEU A 28 7.35 -0.56 0.57
N THR A 29 8.65 -0.57 0.88
CA THR A 29 9.19 0.38 1.85
C THR A 29 9.28 1.78 1.21
N PRO A 30 9.34 2.85 2.01
CA PRO A 30 9.76 4.18 1.58
C PRO A 30 10.92 4.20 0.56
N ASP A 31 11.99 3.47 0.86
CA ASP A 31 13.18 3.41 0.00
C ASP A 31 12.92 2.67 -1.31
N GLU A 32 12.05 1.67 -1.32
CA GLU A 32 11.64 0.98 -2.53
C GLU A 32 10.72 1.86 -3.39
N TRP A 33 9.82 2.63 -2.77
CA TRP A 33 8.96 3.58 -3.46
C TRP A 33 9.77 4.65 -4.19
N GLN A 34 10.72 5.29 -3.51
CA GLN A 34 11.60 6.30 -4.13
C GLN A 34 12.30 5.77 -5.39
N ARG A 35 12.68 4.49 -5.41
CA ARG A 35 13.39 3.86 -6.53
C ARG A 35 12.48 3.33 -7.63
N HIS A 36 11.25 2.95 -7.31
CA HIS A 36 10.41 2.13 -8.20
C HIS A 36 9.03 2.72 -8.51
N HIS A 37 8.66 3.88 -7.95
CA HIS A 37 7.33 4.48 -8.15
C HIS A 37 6.95 4.63 -9.63
N ASP A 38 7.89 5.05 -10.48
CA ASP A 38 7.70 5.19 -11.94
C ASP A 38 7.26 3.89 -12.62
N LEU A 39 7.55 2.72 -12.03
CA LEU A 39 7.20 1.42 -12.61
C LEU A 39 5.70 1.11 -12.51
N PHE A 40 5.00 1.70 -11.54
CA PHE A 40 3.57 1.43 -11.32
C PHE A 40 2.68 2.21 -12.30
N ASN A 41 3.24 3.22 -12.98
CA ASN A 41 2.55 4.02 -14.01
C ASN A 41 1.17 4.52 -13.52
N MET A 42 1.11 4.87 -12.24
CA MET A 42 -0.01 5.50 -11.58
C MET A 42 0.33 7.00 -11.50
N ASP A 43 -0.54 7.87 -11.99
CA ASP A 43 -0.37 9.33 -11.85
C ASP A 43 -0.55 9.71 -10.38
N ILE A 44 0.54 9.56 -9.63
CA ILE A 44 0.63 9.81 -8.20
C ILE A 44 1.52 11.02 -8.03
N ASP A 45 0.91 12.20 -7.95
CA ASP A 45 1.57 13.43 -7.51
C ASP A 45 1.58 13.48 -5.97
N MET A 46 2.09 12.41 -5.34
CA MET A 46 2.23 12.34 -3.90
C MET A 46 3.69 12.61 -3.55
N GLU A 47 4.01 13.84 -3.16
CA GLU A 47 5.19 14.09 -2.34
C GLU A 47 4.95 13.38 -1.00
N PHE A 48 5.40 12.13 -0.89
CA PHE A 48 5.33 11.43 0.37
C PHE A 48 6.18 12.20 1.38
N ILE A 49 5.52 12.86 2.32
CA ILE A 49 6.17 13.39 3.52
C ILE A 49 6.38 12.20 4.45
N ILE A 50 7.30 11.31 4.06
CA ILE A 50 7.75 10.12 4.78
C ILE A 50 8.43 10.60 6.07
N GLY A 51 7.64 10.96 7.08
CA GLY A 51 8.13 11.41 8.37
C GLY A 51 7.21 12.34 9.16
N PHE A 52 6.23 13.02 8.55
CA PHE A 52 5.47 14.08 9.24
C PHE A 52 3.95 14.02 9.10
N ALA A 53 3.40 12.95 8.55
CA ALA A 53 1.95 12.78 8.60
C ALA A 53 1.51 12.55 10.06
N HIS A 54 0.82 13.54 10.63
CA HIS A 54 0.29 13.50 12.01
C HIS A 54 -1.15 12.99 12.09
N SER A 55 -1.79 12.70 10.96
CA SER A 55 -3.21 12.33 10.89
C SER A 55 -3.51 11.46 9.68
N THR A 56 -4.57 10.66 9.77
CA THR A 56 -5.17 9.99 8.61
C THR A 56 -5.74 11.00 7.62
N LYS A 57 -5.42 10.86 6.34
CA LYS A 57 -5.89 11.72 5.24
C LYS A 57 -6.06 10.92 3.96
N ALA A 58 -6.92 11.41 3.07
CA ALA A 58 -7.08 10.90 1.72
C ALA A 58 -7.36 12.06 0.76
N GLU A 59 -6.78 11.99 -0.43
CA GLU A 59 -6.81 13.00 -1.48
C GLU A 59 -7.21 12.33 -2.79
N VAL A 60 -8.23 12.90 -3.44
CA VAL A 60 -8.75 12.41 -4.72
C VAL A 60 -8.03 13.17 -5.83
N ASN A 61 -7.36 12.43 -6.69
CA ASN A 61 -6.83 12.92 -7.97
C ASN A 61 -7.79 12.52 -9.10
N SER A 62 -7.51 12.95 -10.33
CA SER A 62 -8.42 12.74 -11.47
C SER A 62 -8.81 11.27 -11.67
N ASP A 63 -7.85 10.35 -11.59
CA ASP A 63 -8.06 8.91 -11.78
C ASP A 63 -7.46 8.04 -10.66
N SER A 64 -7.04 8.65 -9.54
CA SER A 64 -6.41 7.94 -8.43
C SER A 64 -6.84 8.48 -7.07
N LEU A 65 -6.72 7.64 -6.04
CA LEU A 65 -6.93 8.00 -4.65
C LEU A 65 -5.63 7.74 -3.88
N THR A 66 -5.14 8.78 -3.22
CA THR A 66 -3.88 8.78 -2.47
C THR A 66 -4.16 9.10 -1.01
N GLY A 67 -3.40 8.54 -0.08
CA GLY A 67 -3.63 8.86 1.32
C GLY A 67 -2.68 8.20 2.30
N ILE A 68 -2.91 8.51 3.57
CA ILE A 68 -2.11 8.04 4.69
C ILE A 68 -3.07 7.56 5.78
N PHE A 69 -2.84 6.37 6.30
CA PHE A 69 -3.44 5.90 7.55
C PHE A 69 -2.49 6.18 8.71
N LYS A 70 -3.04 6.73 9.79
CA LYS A 70 -2.37 6.83 11.08
C LYS A 70 -3.33 6.44 12.19
N ILE A 71 -3.18 5.22 12.68
CA ILE A 71 -4.13 4.58 13.58
C ILE A 71 -3.44 4.37 14.94
N PRO A 72 -3.84 5.10 15.99
CA PRO A 72 -3.23 4.94 17.30
C PRO A 72 -3.55 3.56 17.88
N ASN A 73 -2.57 2.97 18.58
CA ASN A 73 -2.78 1.73 19.31
C ASN A 73 -3.57 2.04 20.60
N GLN A 74 -4.84 1.63 20.65
CA GLN A 74 -5.70 1.89 21.81
C GLN A 74 -5.25 1.16 23.08
N LYS A 75 -4.49 0.07 22.95
CA LYS A 75 -4.00 -0.72 24.10
C LYS A 75 -2.71 -0.15 24.67
N ASP A 76 -1.96 0.61 23.88
CA ASP A 76 -0.74 1.26 24.29
C ASP A 76 -0.56 2.57 23.50
N LEU A 77 -0.94 3.68 24.14
CA LEU A 77 -0.89 5.01 23.55
C LEU A 77 0.55 5.54 23.41
N LEU A 78 1.54 4.87 24.01
CA LEU A 78 2.96 5.20 23.92
C LEU A 78 3.69 4.37 22.87
N ASP A 79 3.08 3.27 22.40
CA ASP A 79 3.60 2.40 21.36
C ASP A 79 3.45 3.03 19.97
N GLN A 80 4.17 2.47 19.00
CA GLN A 80 4.14 2.95 17.63
C GLN A 80 2.73 2.81 17.04
N ALA A 81 2.16 3.93 16.61
CA ALA A 81 0.90 3.94 15.87
C ALA A 81 1.06 3.16 14.57
N MET A 82 0.00 2.46 14.14
CA MET A 82 0.00 1.84 12.82
C MET A 82 -0.07 2.94 11.77
N ASP A 83 0.99 3.10 10.99
CA ASP A 83 1.05 4.06 9.91
C ASP A 83 1.59 3.47 8.61
N PHE A 84 0.90 3.82 7.53
CA PHE A 84 1.28 3.47 6.17
C PHE A 84 0.54 4.38 5.20
N SER A 85 1.10 4.52 4.02
CA SER A 85 0.52 5.32 2.96
C SER A 85 0.03 4.41 1.84
N PHE A 86 -0.90 4.91 1.02
CA PHE A 86 -1.46 4.16 -0.08
C PHE A 86 -1.72 5.04 -1.29
N ALA A 87 -1.64 4.43 -2.46
CA ALA A 87 -2.17 4.94 -3.70
C ALA A 87 -2.96 3.83 -4.39
N LEU A 88 -4.11 4.18 -4.95
CA LEU A 88 -4.93 3.23 -5.69
C LEU A 88 -5.57 3.87 -6.92
N ASP A 89 -5.75 3.05 -7.95
CA ASP A 89 -6.45 3.37 -9.18
C ASP A 89 -7.15 2.09 -9.69
N GLU A 90 -7.58 2.10 -10.96
CA GLU A 90 -8.19 0.96 -11.65
C GLU A 90 -7.28 -0.28 -11.78
N ARG A 91 -5.96 -0.12 -11.69
CA ARG A 91 -4.97 -1.19 -11.88
C ARG A 91 -4.64 -1.90 -10.59
N GLY A 92 -4.71 -1.21 -9.46
CA GLY A 92 -4.44 -1.84 -8.18
C GLY A 92 -4.21 -0.87 -7.04
N ILE A 93 -3.56 -1.41 -6.01
CA ILE A 93 -3.25 -0.69 -4.78
C ILE A 93 -1.75 -0.82 -4.52
N VAL A 94 -1.08 0.31 -4.32
CA VAL A 94 0.30 0.36 -3.83
C VAL A 94 0.29 0.89 -2.40
N PHE A 95 0.83 0.10 -1.48
CA PHE A 95 1.05 0.48 -0.10
C PHE A 95 2.52 0.80 0.13
N ILE A 96 2.78 1.86 0.89
CA ILE A 96 4.11 2.25 1.34
C ILE A 96 4.12 2.11 2.86
N ASP A 97 4.90 1.17 3.36
CA ASP A 97 4.86 0.71 4.74
C ASP A 97 6.27 0.31 5.22
N GLU A 98 6.78 1.03 6.20
CA GLU A 98 8.08 0.78 6.84
C GLU A 98 7.99 -0.32 7.91
N HIS A 99 6.82 -0.47 8.55
CA HIS A 99 6.63 -1.24 9.78
C HIS A 99 5.90 -2.57 9.58
N ARG A 100 5.66 -2.96 8.32
CA ARG A 100 5.06 -4.23 7.90
C ARG A 100 3.61 -4.45 8.35
N HIS A 101 2.93 -3.40 8.79
CA HIS A 101 1.52 -3.43 9.16
C HIS A 101 0.62 -3.99 8.05
N VAL A 102 0.83 -3.53 6.82
CA VAL A 102 0.05 -3.95 5.65
C VAL A 102 0.33 -5.41 5.31
N ALA A 103 1.59 -5.86 5.42
CA ALA A 103 1.94 -7.24 5.15
C ALA A 103 1.22 -8.20 6.10
N ASP A 104 1.11 -7.84 7.39
CA ASP A 104 0.40 -8.62 8.38
C ASP A 104 -1.13 -8.64 8.12
N ILE A 105 -1.71 -7.52 7.70
CA ILE A 105 -3.11 -7.43 7.28
C ILE A 105 -3.38 -8.36 6.08
N LEU A 106 -2.53 -8.31 5.04
CA LEU A 106 -2.71 -9.15 3.85
C LEU A 106 -2.55 -10.64 4.17
N ALA A 107 -1.62 -11.00 5.06
CA ALA A 107 -1.47 -12.37 5.51
C ALA A 107 -2.74 -12.91 6.18
N GLN A 108 -3.41 -12.10 7.01
CA GLN A 108 -4.70 -12.47 7.59
C GLN A 108 -5.80 -12.62 6.54
N ILE A 109 -5.84 -11.73 5.54
CA ILE A 109 -6.81 -11.83 4.44
C ILE A 109 -6.60 -13.11 3.63
N GLN A 110 -5.35 -13.49 3.32
CA GLN A 110 -5.01 -14.72 2.61
C GLN A 110 -5.51 -15.98 3.32
N VAL A 111 -5.43 -16.01 4.66
CA VAL A 111 -5.88 -17.16 5.47
C VAL A 111 -7.41 -17.22 5.57
N ASN A 112 -8.07 -16.06 5.67
CA ASN A 112 -9.50 -15.99 5.99
C ASN A 112 -10.42 -16.04 4.76
N LYS A 113 -9.94 -15.67 3.56
CA LYS A 113 -10.71 -15.81 2.32
C LYS A 113 -10.64 -17.24 1.78
N LYS A 114 -11.77 -17.95 1.85
CA LYS A 114 -11.95 -19.30 1.30
C LYS A 114 -12.26 -19.29 -0.18
#